data_AF-A0A7S4DC86-F1
#
_entry.id   AF-A0A7S4DC86-F1
#
_cell.length_a   1.000
_cell.length_b   1.000
_cell.length_c   1.000
_cell.angle_alpha   90.00
_cell.angle_beta   90.00
_cell.angle_gamma   90.00
#
_symmetry.space_group_name_H-M   'P 1'
#
loop_
_entity.id
_entity.type
_entity.pdbx_description
1 polymer ?
#
loop_
_entity_poly.entity_id
_entity_poly.type
_entity_poly.pdbx_seq_one_letter_code
_entity_poly.pdbx_strand_id
1 'polypeptide(L)'
;PPMVVRTAAAAAVLDAARSVARSLSANVNGTVDDGHENSKDFLQQRFLTFLPWEQLNNQIIGLKCACATAVTLGRRLVLPLLGYQRQGIKASGHFVVEEFKWYPITRYFEESSLLSLPCNPITMEAFRYSLELLRAAGGPGPGPG
;
A
#
# COMPACT_ATOMS: atom_id res chain seq x y z
N PRO A 1 -16.92 -48.02 -33.46
CA PRO A 1 -15.49 -47.64 -33.42
C PRO A 1 -15.23 -46.47 -32.43
N PRO A 2 -14.64 -46.71 -31.25
CA PRO A 2 -14.28 -45.63 -30.34
C PRO A 2 -12.90 -45.03 -30.69
N MET A 3 -12.83 -43.69 -30.68
CA MET A 3 -11.62 -42.90 -30.94
C MET A 3 -10.71 -42.90 -29.71
N VAL A 4 -9.43 -43.22 -29.93
CA VAL A 4 -8.34 -43.06 -28.96
C VAL A 4 -7.67 -41.72 -29.24
N VAL A 5 -8.05 -40.67 -28.52
CA VAL A 5 -7.25 -39.44 -28.41
C VAL A 5 -7.45 -38.89 -27.01
N ARG A 6 -6.42 -38.97 -26.16
CA ARG A 6 -6.09 -38.03 -25.05
C ARG A 6 -5.11 -38.67 -24.06
N THR A 7 -3.81 -38.55 -24.35
CA THR A 7 -2.76 -38.82 -23.35
C THR A 7 -1.64 -37.76 -23.34
N ALA A 8 -1.47 -36.96 -24.40
CA ALA A 8 -0.42 -35.95 -24.46
C ALA A 8 -0.69 -34.69 -23.59
N ALA A 9 -1.95 -34.29 -23.41
CA ALA A 9 -2.27 -33.07 -22.67
C ALA A 9 -2.02 -33.18 -21.15
N ALA A 10 -2.14 -34.38 -20.58
CA ALA A 10 -1.94 -34.59 -19.16
C ALA A 10 -0.47 -34.46 -18.73
N ALA A 11 0.47 -34.89 -19.58
CA ALA A 11 1.91 -34.80 -19.31
C ALA A 11 2.40 -33.34 -19.27
N ALA A 12 1.95 -32.51 -20.23
CA ALA A 12 2.32 -31.10 -20.29
C ALA A 12 1.84 -30.30 -19.07
N VAL A 13 0.63 -30.60 -18.56
CA VAL A 13 0.09 -29.97 -17.35
C VAL A 13 0.88 -30.37 -16.11
N LEU A 14 1.33 -31.64 -16.04
CA LEU A 14 2.13 -32.12 -14.90
C LEU A 14 3.51 -31.47 -14.84
N ASP A 15 4.16 -31.25 -15.99
CA ASP A 15 5.47 -30.60 -16.04
C ASP A 15 5.39 -29.10 -15.75
N ALA A 16 4.32 -28.42 -16.20
CA ALA A 16 4.05 -27.04 -15.82
C ALA A 16 3.85 -26.89 -14.30
N ALA A 17 3.09 -27.81 -13.68
CA ALA A 17 2.89 -27.81 -12.23
C ALA A 17 4.19 -28.04 -11.44
N ARG A 18 5.07 -28.93 -11.93
CA ARG A 18 6.40 -29.16 -11.31
C ARG A 18 7.34 -27.98 -11.46
N SER A 19 7.24 -27.21 -12.56
CA SER A 19 8.03 -25.99 -12.74
C SER A 19 7.60 -24.90 -11.77
N VAL A 20 6.28 -24.70 -11.60
CA VAL A 20 5.74 -23.72 -10.65
C VAL A 20 6.08 -24.10 -9.21
N ALA A 21 5.99 -25.39 -8.85
CA ALA A 21 6.37 -25.87 -7.51
C ALA A 21 7.87 -25.63 -7.21
N ARG A 22 8.75 -25.78 -8.21
CA ARG A 22 10.19 -25.49 -8.04
C ARG A 22 10.48 -24.00 -7.89
N SER A 23 9.77 -23.14 -8.62
CA SER A 23 9.86 -21.68 -8.45
C SER A 23 9.35 -21.20 -7.09
N LEU A 24 8.32 -21.86 -6.54
CA LEU A 24 7.80 -21.53 -5.21
C LEU A 24 8.74 -22.00 -4.09
N SER A 25 9.34 -23.20 -4.20
CA SER A 25 10.32 -23.68 -3.20
C SER A 25 11.64 -22.90 -3.21
N ALA A 26 12.07 -22.35 -4.34
CA ALA A 26 13.29 -21.54 -4.40
C ALA A 26 13.15 -20.18 -3.69
N ASN A 27 11.92 -19.71 -3.45
CA ASN A 27 11.65 -18.41 -2.83
C ASN A 27 11.40 -18.47 -1.32
N VAL A 28 11.52 -19.66 -0.70
CA VAL A 28 11.24 -19.90 0.73
C VAL A 28 12.52 -19.98 1.59
N ASN A 29 13.70 -19.76 0.99
CA ASN A 29 14.97 -19.63 1.71
C ASN A 29 15.38 -18.17 1.98
N GLY A 30 14.44 -17.23 1.90
CA GLY A 30 14.61 -15.93 2.55
C GLY A 30 14.65 -16.18 4.05
N THR A 31 15.83 -16.02 4.64
CA THR A 31 16.02 -16.00 6.09
C THR A 31 14.94 -15.14 6.72
N VAL A 32 14.21 -15.72 7.66
CA VAL A 32 13.37 -15.00 8.61
C VAL A 32 14.34 -14.19 9.46
N ASP A 33 14.76 -13.05 8.92
CA ASP A 33 15.51 -12.05 9.67
C ASP A 33 14.52 -11.48 10.68
N ASP A 34 14.86 -11.66 11.96
CA ASP A 34 14.03 -11.28 13.09
C ASP A 34 13.55 -9.84 12.90
N GLY A 35 12.23 -9.63 12.92
CA GLY A 35 11.54 -8.35 12.64
C GLY A 35 11.90 -7.17 13.55
N HIS A 36 12.99 -7.28 14.30
CA HIS A 36 13.57 -6.24 15.14
C HIS A 36 14.39 -5.21 14.36
N GLU A 37 15.08 -5.59 13.27
CA GLU A 37 15.87 -4.65 12.47
C GLU A 37 14.96 -3.64 11.72
N ASN A 38 13.81 -4.11 11.23
CA ASN A 38 12.81 -3.27 10.58
C ASN A 38 12.24 -2.14 11.46
N SER A 39 12.24 -2.30 12.79
CA SER A 39 11.62 -1.33 13.71
C SER A 39 12.50 -0.09 13.94
N LYS A 40 13.82 -0.29 14.11
CA LYS A 40 14.76 0.83 14.27
C LYS A 40 14.86 1.64 12.97
N ASP A 41 14.85 0.96 11.84
CA ASP A 41 14.89 1.60 10.53
C ASP A 41 13.64 2.45 10.28
N PHE A 42 12.46 1.97 10.65
CA PHE A 42 11.23 2.74 10.52
C PHE A 42 11.24 4.01 11.39
N LEU A 43 11.77 3.95 12.63
CA LEU A 43 11.88 5.13 13.51
C LEU A 43 12.83 6.21 12.99
N GLN A 44 13.83 5.82 12.19
CA GLN A 44 14.77 6.75 11.57
C GLN A 44 14.21 7.36 10.28
N GLN A 45 13.20 6.73 9.66
CA GLN A 45 12.55 7.27 8.46
C GLN A 45 11.81 8.58 8.76
N ARG A 46 11.94 9.54 7.85
CA ARG A 46 11.20 10.80 7.88
C ARG A 46 10.06 10.73 6.90
N PHE A 47 8.85 11.00 7.38
CA PHE A 47 7.64 10.93 6.57
C PHE A 47 7.17 12.32 6.15
N LEU A 48 6.48 12.39 5.01
CA LEU A 48 5.66 13.51 4.58
C LEU A 48 4.22 13.03 4.47
N THR A 49 3.30 13.72 5.16
CA THR A 49 1.86 13.50 5.04
C THR A 49 1.24 14.64 4.21
N PHE A 50 0.20 14.31 3.47
CA PHE A 50 -0.54 15.25 2.62
C PHE A 50 -2.04 15.02 2.80
N LEU A 51 -2.81 16.10 2.92
CA LEU A 51 -4.26 16.08 3.09
C LEU A 51 -4.93 16.68 1.84
N PRO A 52 -5.55 15.85 0.98
CA PRO A 52 -6.12 16.32 -0.28
C PRO A 52 -7.55 16.88 -0.10
N TRP A 53 -7.68 18.06 0.49
CA TRP A 53 -8.97 18.74 0.77
C TRP A 53 -9.56 19.50 -0.43
N GLU A 54 -9.54 18.89 -1.61
CA GLU A 54 -9.95 19.54 -2.86
C GLU A 54 -10.79 18.59 -3.73
N GLN A 55 -11.28 19.04 -4.90
CA GLN A 55 -11.89 18.13 -5.88
C GLN A 55 -10.86 17.14 -6.45
N LEU A 56 -11.29 15.94 -6.88
CA LEU A 56 -10.40 14.84 -7.26
C LEU A 56 -9.25 15.25 -8.20
N ASN A 57 -9.52 16.03 -9.25
CA ASN A 57 -8.48 16.49 -10.18
C ASN A 57 -7.37 17.29 -9.47
N ASN A 58 -7.77 18.20 -8.57
CA ASN A 58 -6.85 18.98 -7.74
C ASN A 58 -6.13 18.11 -6.71
N GLN A 59 -6.79 17.06 -6.17
CA GLN A 59 -6.14 16.10 -5.28
C GLN A 59 -4.99 15.36 -5.96
N ILE A 60 -5.17 14.95 -7.23
CA ILE A 60 -4.12 14.27 -8.01
C ILE A 60 -2.95 15.20 -8.33
N ILE A 61 -3.24 16.47 -8.68
CA ILE A 61 -2.19 17.48 -8.87
C ILE A 61 -1.42 17.68 -7.56
N GLY A 62 -2.13 17.82 -6.44
CA GLY A 62 -1.55 17.96 -5.11
C GLY A 62 -0.67 16.76 -4.73
N LEU A 63 -1.08 15.53 -5.07
CA LEU A 63 -0.29 14.32 -4.83
C LEU A 63 1.04 14.35 -5.60
N LYS A 64 1.04 14.78 -6.87
CA LYS A 64 2.27 14.91 -7.66
C LYS A 64 3.22 15.93 -7.03
N CYS A 65 2.70 17.08 -6.62
CA CYS A 65 3.47 18.10 -5.91
C CYS A 65 4.03 17.57 -4.58
N ALA A 66 3.22 16.85 -3.81
CA ALA A 66 3.65 16.23 -2.55
C ALA A 66 4.76 15.20 -2.77
N CYS A 67 4.68 14.40 -3.84
CA CYS A 67 5.73 13.45 -4.20
C CYS A 67 7.03 14.17 -4.57
N ALA A 68 6.99 15.22 -5.40
CA ALA A 68 8.17 16.01 -5.72
C ALA A 68 8.81 16.66 -4.47
N THR A 69 7.97 17.18 -3.55
CA THR A 69 8.42 17.73 -2.27
C THR A 69 9.05 16.66 -1.38
N ALA A 70 8.45 15.46 -1.30
CA ALA A 70 9.01 14.34 -0.54
C ALA A 70 10.41 13.95 -1.04
N VAL A 71 10.58 13.83 -2.36
CA VAL A 71 11.89 13.58 -2.98
C VAL A 71 12.90 14.67 -2.60
N THR A 72 12.51 15.94 -2.74
CA THR A 72 13.37 17.08 -2.42
C THR A 72 13.80 17.10 -0.95
N LEU A 73 12.92 16.68 -0.04
CA LEU A 73 13.18 16.66 1.40
C LEU A 73 13.86 15.36 1.89
N GLY A 74 14.10 14.39 1.01
CA GLY A 74 14.56 13.06 1.41
C GLY A 74 13.59 12.37 2.37
N ARG A 75 12.28 12.54 2.15
CA ARG A 75 11.21 11.98 2.96
C ARG A 75 10.42 10.93 2.20
N ARG A 76 9.85 10.00 2.95
CA ARG A 76 8.93 8.99 2.45
C ARG A 76 7.52 9.57 2.38
N LEU A 77 6.85 9.49 1.22
CA LEU A 77 5.48 10.00 1.10
C LEU A 77 4.46 8.98 1.64
N VAL A 78 3.64 9.40 2.60
CA VAL A 78 2.46 8.63 3.00
C VAL A 78 1.34 8.89 1.99
N LEU A 79 0.93 7.85 1.27
CA LEU A 79 -0.15 7.94 0.29
C LEU A 79 -1.46 8.33 0.97
N PRO A 80 -2.13 9.41 0.51
CA PRO A 80 -3.33 9.90 1.18
C PRO A 80 -4.55 9.03 0.87
N LEU A 81 -5.61 9.24 1.63
CA LEU A 81 -6.95 8.84 1.20
C LEU A 81 -7.47 9.88 0.20
N LEU A 82 -8.17 9.44 -0.85
CA LEU A 82 -8.80 10.33 -1.80
C LEU A 82 -10.29 10.47 -1.51
N GLY A 83 -10.77 11.72 -1.53
CA GLY A 83 -12.14 12.08 -1.21
C GLY A 83 -13.02 12.17 -2.45
N TYR A 84 -14.23 11.64 -2.39
CA TYR A 84 -15.29 11.87 -3.38
C TYR A 84 -16.57 12.35 -2.69
N GLN A 85 -17.25 13.35 -3.27
CA GLN A 85 -18.47 13.92 -2.71
C GLN A 85 -19.60 12.88 -2.73
N ARG A 86 -20.35 12.75 -1.63
CA ARG A 86 -21.49 11.84 -1.59
C ARG A 86 -22.55 12.25 -2.62
N GLN A 87 -22.95 11.31 -3.48
CA GLN A 87 -24.05 11.53 -4.42
C GLN A 87 -25.34 11.88 -3.67
N GLY A 88 -26.12 12.82 -4.22
CA GLY A 88 -27.39 13.25 -3.64
C GLY A 88 -27.31 14.46 -2.71
N ILE A 89 -26.11 14.97 -2.41
CA ILE A 89 -25.95 16.26 -1.74
C ILE A 89 -25.94 17.35 -2.83
N LYS A 90 -26.87 18.31 -2.75
CA LYS A 90 -26.85 19.48 -3.64
C LYS A 90 -25.55 20.23 -3.36
N ALA A 91 -24.76 20.49 -4.41
CA ALA A 91 -23.52 21.26 -4.27
C ALA A 91 -23.84 22.58 -3.58
N SER A 92 -23.38 22.73 -2.34
CA SER A 92 -23.69 23.88 -1.47
C SER A 92 -22.93 25.14 -1.89
N GLY A 93 -22.19 25.11 -3.00
CA GLY A 93 -21.26 26.16 -3.42
C GLY A 93 -20.02 26.26 -2.53
N HIS A 94 -20.00 25.57 -1.39
CA HIS A 94 -18.93 25.57 -0.40
C HIS A 94 -18.36 24.16 -0.25
N PHE A 95 -17.06 24.08 0.04
CA PHE A 95 -16.40 22.81 0.31
C PHE A 95 -16.63 22.41 1.78
N VAL A 96 -17.34 21.32 2.01
CA VAL A 96 -17.64 20.76 3.34
C VAL A 96 -17.03 19.36 3.43
N VAL A 97 -16.00 19.17 4.26
CA VAL A 97 -15.19 17.94 4.34
C VAL A 97 -16.03 16.71 4.70
N GLU A 98 -17.04 16.90 5.54
CA GLU A 98 -17.94 15.87 6.07
C GLU A 98 -18.85 15.27 4.98
N GLU A 99 -19.04 16.00 3.87
CA GLU A 99 -19.82 15.54 2.72
C GLU A 99 -19.05 14.56 1.82
N PHE A 100 -17.76 14.35 2.09
CA PHE A 100 -16.90 13.45 1.30
C PHE A 100 -16.80 12.06 1.94
N LYS A 101 -16.64 11.05 1.09
CA LYS A 101 -16.17 9.72 1.48
C LYS A 101 -14.71 9.57 1.08
N TRP A 102 -13.90 9.13 2.03
CA TRP A 102 -12.46 8.99 1.88
C TRP A 102 -12.11 7.51 1.68
N TYR A 103 -11.41 7.20 0.59
CA TYR A 103 -11.01 5.83 0.25
C TYR A 103 -9.50 5.73 0.04
N PRO A 104 -8.89 4.56 0.27
CA PRO A 104 -7.50 4.31 -0.09
C PRO A 104 -7.26 4.62 -1.58
N ILE A 105 -6.12 5.24 -1.87
CA ILE A 105 -5.76 5.61 -3.25
C ILE A 105 -5.69 4.39 -4.20
N THR A 106 -5.41 3.20 -3.66
CA THR A 106 -5.39 1.91 -4.37
C THR A 106 -6.74 1.53 -4.97
N ARG A 107 -7.83 2.18 -4.56
CA ARG A 107 -9.15 2.04 -5.21
C ARG A 107 -9.18 2.64 -6.62
N TYR A 108 -8.32 3.62 -6.91
CA TYR A 108 -8.33 4.39 -8.16
C TYR A 108 -7.11 4.12 -9.03
N PHE A 109 -6.00 3.69 -8.43
CA PHE A 109 -4.73 3.44 -9.11
C PHE A 109 -4.20 2.07 -8.69
N GLU A 110 -3.54 1.38 -9.62
CA GLU A 110 -2.86 0.13 -9.31
C GLU A 110 -1.72 0.37 -8.30
N GLU A 111 -1.64 -0.51 -7.31
CA GLU A 111 -0.62 -0.42 -6.26
C GLU A 111 0.80 -0.49 -6.83
N SER A 112 1.04 -1.32 -7.84
CA SER A 112 2.33 -1.40 -8.56
C SER A 112 2.75 -0.05 -9.12
N SER A 113 1.82 0.69 -9.74
CA SER A 113 2.08 2.01 -10.30
C SER A 113 2.39 3.02 -9.19
N LEU A 114 1.66 2.97 -8.08
CA LEU A 114 1.91 3.83 -6.92
C LEU A 114 3.28 3.54 -6.29
N LEU A 115 3.64 2.28 -6.08
CA LEU A 115 4.92 1.89 -5.48
C LEU A 115 6.13 2.21 -6.36
N SER A 116 5.93 2.40 -7.66
CA SER A 116 6.97 2.83 -8.59
C SER A 116 7.29 4.34 -8.54
N LEU A 117 6.56 5.13 -7.76
CA LEU A 117 6.77 6.57 -7.65
C LEU A 117 8.12 6.91 -6.98
N PRO A 118 8.82 7.97 -7.44
CA PRO A 118 10.18 8.29 -6.97
C PRO A 118 10.24 8.75 -5.50
N CYS A 119 9.10 9.09 -4.88
CA CYS A 119 9.00 9.49 -3.48
C CYS A 119 8.96 8.33 -2.48
N ASN A 120 9.30 7.10 -2.92
CA ASN A 120 9.33 5.88 -2.10
C ASN A 120 8.06 5.73 -1.24
N PRO A 121 6.86 5.62 -1.80
CA PRO A 121 5.65 5.78 -0.99
C PRO A 121 5.44 4.68 0.05
N ILE A 122 4.57 4.96 1.02
CA ILE A 122 3.99 4.00 1.96
C ILE A 122 2.48 4.19 1.98
N THR A 123 1.70 3.10 2.01
CA THR A 123 0.25 3.20 2.12
C THR A 123 -0.15 3.76 3.50
N MET A 124 -1.29 4.48 3.56
CA MET A 124 -1.81 4.98 4.84
C MET A 124 -2.04 3.84 5.86
N GLU A 125 -2.46 2.67 5.40
CA GLU A 125 -2.67 1.49 6.25
C GLU A 125 -1.36 0.95 6.82
N ALA A 126 -0.35 0.72 5.98
CA ALA A 126 0.96 0.29 6.44
C ALA A 126 1.59 1.31 7.40
N PHE A 127 1.44 2.60 7.12
CA PHE A 127 1.91 3.67 7.99
C PHE A 127 1.22 3.64 9.37
N ARG A 128 -0.11 3.49 9.42
CA ARG A 128 -0.86 3.38 10.69
C ARG A 128 -0.45 2.13 11.48
N TYR A 129 -0.36 0.99 10.81
CA TYR A 129 0.04 -0.27 11.42
C TYR A 129 1.43 -0.16 12.06
N SER A 130 2.41 0.41 11.34
CA SER A 130 3.74 0.66 11.90
C SER A 130 3.72 1.60 13.11
N LEU A 131 2.89 2.65 13.09
CA LEU A 131 2.72 3.53 14.26
C LEU A 131 2.10 2.80 15.46
N GLU A 132 1.14 1.92 15.24
CA GLU A 132 0.51 1.13 16.31
C GLU A 132 1.49 0.13 16.93
N LEU A 133 2.30 -0.55 16.11
CA LEU A 133 3.36 -1.43 16.61
C LEU A 133 4.37 -0.68 17.47
N LEU A 134 4.79 0.51 17.05
CA LEU A 134 5.72 1.34 17.83
C LEU A 134 5.12 1.80 19.15
N ARG A 135 3.82 2.14 19.17
CA ARG A 135 3.11 2.49 20.42
C ARG A 135 3.02 1.29 21.36
N ALA A 136 2.74 0.10 20.84
CA ALA A 136 2.68 -1.11 21.63
C ALA A 136 4.06 -1.48 22.22
N ALA A 137 5.14 -1.28 21.45
CA ALA A 137 6.51 -1.54 21.90
C ALA A 137 7.04 -0.49 22.90
N GLY A 138 6.53 0.75 22.84
CA GLY A 138 6.95 1.88 23.68
C GLY A 138 6.07 2.17 24.90
N GLY A 139 5.02 1.38 25.15
CA GLY A 139 4.15 1.59 26.30
C GLY A 139 4.86 1.25 27.61
N PRO A 140 4.71 2.07 28.68
CA PRO A 140 5.05 1.60 30.02
C PRO A 140 4.18 0.38 30.29
N GLY A 141 4.79 -0.79 30.51
CA GLY A 141 4.05 -1.92 31.06
C GLY A 141 3.24 -1.44 32.26
N PRO A 142 2.03 -1.99 32.51
CA PRO A 142 1.23 -1.60 33.66
C PRO A 142 2.14 -1.65 34.89
N GLY A 143 2.45 -0.47 35.44
CA GLY A 143 3.25 -0.39 36.65
C GLY A 143 2.54 -1.22 37.72
N PRO A 144 3.27 -1.96 38.56
CA PRO A 144 2.64 -2.68 39.66
C PRO A 144 1.96 -1.63 40.54
N GLY A 145 0.63 -1.63 40.52
CA GLY A 145 -0.21 -0.95 41.50
C GLY A 145 -0.31 -1.76 42.78
#